data_AF-A0A5B7B7Z8-F1
#
_entry.id   AF-A0A5B7B7Z8-F1
#
_cell.length_a   1.000
_cell.length_b   1.000
_cell.length_c   1.000
_cell.angle_alpha   90.00
_cell.angle_beta   90.00
_cell.angle_gamma   90.00
#
_symmetry.space_group_name_H-M   'P 1'
#
loop_
_entity.id
_entity.type
_entity.pdbx_description
1 polymer ?
#
loop_
_entity_poly.entity_id
_entity_poly.type
_entity_poly.pdbx_seq_one_letter_code
_entity_poly.pdbx_strand_id
1 'polypeptide(L)'
;FLLFEISVSRVQSVGGLHPGFKESHLNWIESDGLFLLSNNSNFALGFVQDVTLFSLVIVHKGSSRVVWTANRGSPVRNIDMFVFDETGNVYLEKQGGIVWSTNTGGKGVTAMELHNSGNLVLIGNSSQPIWQSFSYPTDTLLSNQLFFNGMRLVSEPNSNNLSFYLEMKTGDVVLYGGFTTPQPYWSLANDFRKSINQEDGVITSASLISNSWSFFDLNQTLVSQFLFSNDSSPNVTTAAVLGADGFISFYNLQNGAGPIKIPEDECSTPEP
;
A
#
# COMPACT_ATOMS: atom_id res chain seq x y z
N PHE A 1 18.18 -19.37 -37.18
CA PHE A 1 17.26 -18.24 -37.37
C PHE A 1 17.18 -17.48 -36.05
N LEU A 2 17.88 -16.34 -35.96
CA LEU A 2 17.70 -15.40 -34.86
C LEU A 2 16.44 -14.58 -35.20
N LEU A 3 15.36 -14.81 -34.46
CA LEU A 3 14.20 -13.92 -34.48
C LEU A 3 14.60 -12.65 -33.72
N PHE A 4 14.88 -11.59 -34.47
CA PHE A 4 14.82 -10.24 -33.93
C PHE A 4 13.35 -9.92 -33.72
N GLU A 5 12.87 -9.98 -32.48
CA GLU A 5 11.65 -9.26 -32.13
C GLU A 5 11.95 -7.77 -32.27
N ILE A 6 11.20 -7.12 -33.15
CA ILE A 6 11.18 -5.68 -33.27
C ILE A 6 10.63 -5.18 -31.93
N SER A 7 11.44 -4.53 -31.09
CA SER A 7 10.91 -3.86 -29.89
C SER A 7 10.05 -2.70 -30.38
N VAL A 8 8.74 -2.90 -30.30
CA VAL A 8 7.78 -1.81 -30.41
C VAL A 8 7.79 -1.16 -29.04
N SER A 9 8.28 0.07 -28.94
CA SER A 9 8.23 0.79 -27.67
C SER A 9 6.75 0.93 -27.26
N ARG A 10 6.38 0.24 -26.17
CA ARG A 10 5.03 0.36 -25.61
C ARG A 10 4.97 1.65 -24.81
N VAL A 11 3.93 2.43 -25.04
CA VAL A 11 3.70 3.68 -24.30
C VAL A 11 2.93 3.34 -23.03
N GLN A 12 3.46 3.75 -21.88
CA GLN A 12 2.79 3.57 -20.59
C GLN A 12 1.42 4.24 -20.62
N SER A 13 0.42 3.56 -20.06
CA SER A 13 -0.91 4.16 -19.90
C SER A 13 -0.87 5.21 -18.79
N VAL A 14 -1.68 6.27 -18.92
CA VAL A 14 -1.76 7.35 -17.93
C VAL A 14 -3.20 7.48 -17.46
N GLY A 15 -3.38 7.55 -16.14
CA GLY A 15 -4.68 7.73 -15.49
C GLY A 15 -5.43 6.42 -15.29
N GLY A 16 -5.61 5.62 -16.35
CA GLY A 16 -6.32 4.35 -16.23
C GLY A 16 -6.17 3.36 -17.38
N LEU A 17 -6.80 2.20 -17.17
CA LEU A 17 -6.89 1.05 -18.07
C LEU A 17 -8.35 0.60 -18.18
N HIS A 18 -8.68 -0.14 -19.23
CA HIS A 18 -10.02 -0.68 -19.49
C HIS A 18 -10.00 -2.21 -19.58
N PRO A 19 -11.16 -2.87 -19.37
CA PRO A 19 -11.33 -4.31 -19.60
C PRO A 19 -10.74 -4.75 -20.94
N GLY A 20 -10.16 -5.95 -20.95
CA GLY A 20 -9.42 -6.51 -22.10
C GLY A 20 -7.91 -6.29 -22.06
N PHE A 21 -7.39 -5.49 -21.12
CA PHE A 21 -5.95 -5.26 -20.96
C PHE A 21 -5.24 -6.49 -20.37
N LYS A 22 -4.15 -6.94 -21.01
CA LYS A 22 -3.36 -8.10 -20.57
C LYS A 22 -1.90 -7.85 -20.80
N GLU A 23 -1.07 -8.23 -19.83
CA GLU A 23 0.35 -7.92 -19.90
C GLU A 23 1.23 -8.70 -18.94
N SER A 24 2.54 -8.77 -19.22
CA SER A 24 3.55 -9.36 -18.34
C SER A 24 4.76 -8.42 -18.20
N HIS A 25 5.63 -8.67 -17.22
CA HIS A 25 6.85 -7.88 -17.04
C HIS A 25 7.71 -7.85 -18.32
N LEU A 26 7.79 -8.97 -19.06
CA LEU A 26 8.58 -9.09 -20.29
C LEU A 26 8.28 -7.97 -21.31
N ASN A 27 7.04 -7.48 -21.35
CA ASN A 27 6.61 -6.47 -22.31
C ASN A 27 6.98 -5.04 -21.91
N TRP A 28 7.49 -4.81 -20.69
CA TRP A 28 7.81 -3.48 -20.14
C TRP A 28 9.24 -3.36 -19.62
N ILE A 29 10.17 -4.20 -20.07
CA ILE A 29 11.57 -4.12 -19.65
C ILE A 29 12.16 -2.73 -19.90
N GLU A 30 11.82 -2.09 -21.02
CA GLU A 30 12.27 -0.74 -21.37
C GLU A 30 11.69 0.37 -20.46
N SER A 31 10.67 0.05 -19.66
CA SER A 31 9.99 0.96 -18.72
C SER A 31 10.07 0.46 -17.28
N ASP A 32 11.12 -0.29 -16.93
CA ASP A 32 11.36 -0.86 -15.60
C ASP A 32 10.18 -1.71 -15.07
N GLY A 33 9.46 -2.38 -15.97
CA GLY A 33 8.28 -3.19 -15.64
C GLY A 33 7.01 -2.39 -15.35
N LEU A 34 7.05 -1.06 -15.44
CA LEU A 34 5.94 -0.15 -15.14
C LEU A 34 5.06 0.10 -16.36
N PHE A 35 3.74 0.00 -16.22
CA PHE A 35 2.81 0.08 -17.35
C PHE A 35 1.62 1.03 -17.17
N LEU A 36 1.27 1.42 -15.94
CA LEU A 36 0.22 2.40 -15.67
C LEU A 36 0.73 3.49 -14.72
N LEU A 37 0.69 4.74 -15.18
CA LEU A 37 1.06 5.92 -14.41
C LEU A 37 -0.19 6.63 -13.88
N SER A 38 -0.07 7.22 -12.70
CA SER A 38 -1.02 8.25 -12.23
C SER A 38 -0.96 9.49 -13.13
N ASN A 39 -2.01 10.32 -13.13
CA ASN A 39 -2.08 11.52 -13.98
C ASN A 39 -0.93 12.51 -13.74
N ASN A 40 -0.46 12.64 -12.50
CA ASN A 40 0.72 13.45 -12.16
C ASN A 40 2.05 12.69 -12.30
N SER A 41 2.02 11.41 -12.68
CA SER A 41 3.19 10.54 -12.82
C SER A 41 4.03 10.36 -11.55
N ASN A 42 3.49 10.65 -10.36
CA ASN A 42 4.19 10.40 -9.09
C ASN A 42 4.12 8.94 -8.67
N PHE A 43 3.03 8.27 -9.00
CA PHE A 43 2.82 6.84 -8.77
C PHE A 43 2.75 6.06 -10.07
N ALA A 44 3.22 4.82 -10.04
CA ALA A 44 3.10 3.86 -11.12
C ALA A 44 2.74 2.47 -10.61
N LEU A 45 1.95 1.74 -11.40
CA LEU A 45 1.67 0.31 -11.25
C LEU A 45 2.54 -0.47 -12.24
N GLY A 46 3.14 -1.55 -11.75
CA GLY A 46 3.99 -2.40 -12.58
C GLY A 46 4.53 -3.62 -11.85
N PHE A 47 5.42 -4.33 -12.53
CA PHE A 47 6.14 -5.46 -11.97
C PHE A 47 7.53 -5.03 -11.51
N VAL A 48 7.84 -5.26 -10.24
CA VAL A 48 9.21 -5.08 -9.72
C VAL A 48 9.82 -6.45 -9.48
N GLN A 49 11.08 -6.59 -9.91
CA GLN A 49 11.87 -7.80 -9.80
C GLN A 49 12.44 -7.98 -8.38
N ASP A 50 12.28 -9.19 -7.86
CA ASP A 50 13.03 -9.73 -6.73
C ASP A 50 13.77 -10.99 -7.17
N VAL A 51 15.08 -10.85 -7.39
CA VAL A 51 15.98 -11.88 -7.94
C VAL A 51 15.54 -12.41 -9.31
N THR A 52 14.63 -13.39 -9.36
CA THR A 52 14.09 -13.98 -10.62
C THR A 52 12.56 -13.96 -10.68
N LEU A 53 11.92 -13.49 -9.62
CA LEU A 53 10.48 -13.44 -9.49
C LEU A 53 10.02 -11.99 -9.43
N PHE A 54 8.72 -11.77 -9.63
CA PHE A 54 8.14 -10.45 -9.83
C PHE A 54 6.91 -10.28 -8.94
N SER A 55 6.78 -9.07 -8.42
CA SER A 55 5.62 -8.63 -7.65
C SER A 55 4.92 -7.50 -8.40
N LEU A 56 3.60 -7.57 -8.50
CA LEU A 56 2.80 -6.45 -8.98
C LEU A 56 2.68 -5.43 -7.84
N VAL A 57 3.19 -4.24 -8.08
CA VAL A 57 3.35 -3.21 -7.06
C VAL A 57 2.89 -1.85 -7.55
N ILE A 58 2.48 -1.01 -6.60
CA ILE A 58 2.43 0.44 -6.80
C ILE A 58 3.71 1.01 -6.21
N VAL A 59 4.43 1.81 -7.01
CA VAL A 59 5.64 2.52 -6.59
C VAL A 59 5.40 4.02 -6.59
N HIS A 60 5.93 4.71 -5.58
CA HIS A 60 6.15 6.14 -5.65
C HIS A 60 7.48 6.40 -6.37
N LYS A 61 7.42 6.97 -7.58
CA LYS A 61 8.55 7.10 -8.50
C LYS A 61 9.66 7.99 -7.95
N GLY A 62 9.31 9.12 -7.32
CA GLY A 62 10.30 10.07 -6.82
C GLY A 62 11.23 9.48 -5.74
N SER A 63 10.73 8.53 -4.95
CA SER A 63 11.50 7.87 -3.88
C SER A 63 11.87 6.41 -4.20
N SER A 64 11.46 5.90 -5.37
CA SER A 64 11.56 4.48 -5.74
C SER A 64 11.02 3.51 -4.68
N ARG A 65 10.02 3.94 -3.89
CA ARG A 65 9.47 3.12 -2.80
C ARG A 65 8.26 2.36 -3.29
N VAL A 66 8.22 1.06 -3.02
CA VAL A 66 6.99 0.27 -3.08
C VAL A 66 6.06 0.73 -1.96
N VAL A 67 4.81 1.02 -2.29
CA VAL A 67 3.79 1.50 -1.34
C VAL A 67 2.60 0.56 -1.24
N TRP A 68 2.48 -0.41 -2.15
CA TRP A 68 1.47 -1.45 -2.14
C TRP A 68 1.90 -2.62 -3.02
N THR A 69 1.58 -3.85 -2.61
CA THR A 69 1.90 -5.09 -3.34
C THR A 69 0.67 -5.99 -3.43
N ALA A 70 0.30 -6.42 -4.64
CA ALA A 70 -0.86 -7.27 -4.85
C ALA A 70 -0.65 -8.70 -4.34
N ASN A 71 0.38 -9.36 -4.87
CA ASN A 71 0.62 -10.79 -4.75
C ASN A 71 1.73 -11.13 -3.74
N ARG A 72 1.67 -10.48 -2.58
CA ARG A 72 2.65 -10.70 -1.51
C ARG A 72 2.68 -12.17 -1.10
N GLY A 73 3.88 -12.76 -0.99
CA GLY A 73 4.07 -14.18 -0.70
C GLY A 73 3.75 -15.13 -1.88
N SER A 74 3.26 -14.62 -3.01
CA SER A 74 2.97 -15.39 -4.23
C SER A 74 3.54 -14.68 -5.47
N PRO A 75 4.87 -14.45 -5.53
CA PRO A 75 5.49 -13.75 -6.66
C PRO A 75 5.39 -14.59 -7.94
N VAL A 76 5.38 -13.91 -9.09
CA VAL A 76 5.18 -14.50 -10.43
C VAL A 76 6.47 -14.49 -11.26
N ARG A 77 6.49 -15.15 -12.42
CA ARG A 77 7.60 -15.10 -13.38
C ARG A 77 7.43 -13.92 -14.32
N ASN A 78 8.48 -13.57 -15.07
CA ASN A 78 8.43 -12.46 -16.04
C ASN A 78 7.41 -12.66 -17.19
N ILE A 79 7.03 -13.90 -17.47
CA ILE A 79 6.06 -14.29 -18.51
C ILE A 79 4.63 -14.45 -17.98
N ASP A 80 4.46 -14.49 -16.66
CA ASP A 80 3.16 -14.65 -16.04
C ASP A 80 2.35 -13.35 -16.19
N MET A 81 1.03 -13.48 -16.30
CA MET A 81 0.19 -12.40 -16.83
C MET A 81 -0.58 -11.65 -15.74
N PHE A 82 -0.51 -10.32 -15.81
CA PHE A 82 -1.55 -9.42 -15.33
C PHE A 82 -2.71 -9.39 -16.32
N VAL A 83 -3.93 -9.57 -15.82
CA VAL A 83 -5.13 -9.58 -16.65
C VAL A 83 -6.19 -8.68 -16.02
N PHE A 84 -6.70 -7.74 -16.80
CA PHE A 84 -7.97 -7.06 -16.59
C PHE A 84 -8.96 -7.60 -17.63
N ASP A 85 -9.80 -8.56 -17.24
CA ASP A 85 -10.66 -9.26 -18.18
C ASP A 85 -11.93 -8.47 -18.55
N GLU A 86 -12.62 -8.93 -19.58
CA GLU A 86 -13.88 -8.36 -20.10
C GLU A 86 -15.03 -8.41 -19.08
N THR A 87 -14.94 -9.24 -18.05
CA THR A 87 -15.94 -9.30 -16.97
C THR A 87 -15.74 -8.19 -15.94
N GLY A 88 -14.63 -7.46 -16.05
CA GLY A 88 -14.24 -6.42 -15.11
C GLY A 88 -13.36 -6.92 -13.97
N ASN A 89 -12.89 -8.17 -14.01
CA ASN A 89 -12.01 -8.71 -12.97
C ASN A 89 -10.55 -8.38 -13.25
N VAL A 90 -9.81 -8.00 -12.20
CA VAL A 90 -8.35 -7.87 -12.26
C VAL A 90 -7.70 -8.99 -11.46
N TYR A 91 -6.73 -9.69 -12.06
CA TYR A 91 -6.03 -10.81 -11.45
C TYR A 91 -4.63 -11.06 -12.01
N LEU A 92 -3.82 -11.83 -11.27
CA LEU A 92 -2.52 -12.33 -11.70
C LEU A 92 -2.58 -13.85 -11.91
N GLU A 93 -2.13 -14.28 -13.08
CA GLU A 93 -1.96 -15.69 -13.42
C GLU A 93 -0.56 -16.18 -13.03
N LYS A 94 -0.44 -17.43 -12.63
CA LYS A 94 0.84 -18.14 -12.45
C LYS A 94 0.64 -19.60 -12.81
N GLN A 95 1.37 -20.09 -13.81
CA GLN A 95 1.36 -21.50 -14.23
C GLN A 95 -0.07 -22.06 -14.50
N GLY A 96 -0.94 -21.26 -15.10
CA GLY A 96 -2.32 -21.65 -15.42
C GLY A 96 -3.32 -21.56 -14.26
N GLY A 97 -2.91 -21.07 -13.09
CA GLY A 97 -3.78 -20.73 -11.97
C GLY A 97 -3.81 -19.23 -11.67
N ILE A 98 -4.71 -18.80 -10.78
CA ILE A 98 -4.78 -17.42 -10.29
C ILE A 98 -4.14 -17.36 -8.90
N VAL A 99 -3.16 -16.47 -8.71
CA VAL A 99 -2.48 -16.27 -7.41
C VAL A 99 -2.96 -15.05 -6.64
N TRP A 100 -3.60 -14.11 -7.33
CA TRP A 100 -4.20 -12.94 -6.73
C TRP A 100 -5.35 -12.43 -7.61
N SER A 101 -6.45 -11.98 -7.02
CA SER A 101 -7.56 -11.37 -7.74
C SER A 101 -8.31 -10.37 -6.87
N THR A 102 -8.82 -9.32 -7.51
CA THR A 102 -9.77 -8.36 -6.91
C THR A 102 -11.17 -8.95 -6.72
N ASN A 103 -11.48 -10.09 -7.34
CA ASN A 103 -12.79 -10.75 -7.30
C ASN A 103 -13.94 -9.80 -7.70
N THR A 104 -13.74 -9.04 -8.76
CA THR A 104 -14.67 -8.01 -9.26
C THR A 104 -15.43 -8.40 -10.53
N GLY A 105 -15.16 -9.59 -11.06
CA GLY A 105 -15.85 -10.11 -12.25
C GLY A 105 -17.37 -10.07 -12.11
N GLY A 106 -18.04 -9.50 -13.11
CA GLY A 106 -19.49 -9.34 -13.17
C GLY A 106 -20.05 -8.25 -12.24
N LYS A 107 -19.22 -7.49 -11.52
CA LYS A 107 -19.67 -6.39 -10.63
C LYS A 107 -19.84 -5.05 -11.36
N GLY A 108 -19.69 -5.02 -12.69
CA GLY A 108 -19.89 -3.82 -13.50
C GLY A 108 -18.71 -2.84 -13.51
N VAL A 109 -17.48 -3.34 -13.30
CA VAL A 109 -16.26 -2.55 -13.45
C VAL A 109 -16.06 -2.17 -14.92
N THR A 110 -15.75 -0.90 -15.17
CA THR A 110 -15.53 -0.35 -16.53
C THR A 110 -14.17 0.28 -16.72
N ALA A 111 -13.47 0.61 -15.64
CA ALA A 111 -12.11 1.11 -15.69
C ALA A 111 -11.33 0.80 -14.41
N MET A 112 -10.01 0.76 -14.55
CA MET A 112 -9.05 0.75 -13.45
C MET A 112 -8.26 2.05 -13.51
N GLU A 113 -8.24 2.83 -12.44
CA GLU A 113 -7.56 4.11 -12.38
C GLU A 113 -6.49 4.13 -11.29
N LEU A 114 -5.31 4.68 -11.60
CA LEU A 114 -4.30 4.97 -10.59
C LEU A 114 -4.36 6.46 -10.23
N HIS A 115 -4.94 6.75 -9.06
CA HIS A 115 -5.12 8.13 -8.60
C HIS A 115 -3.78 8.74 -8.17
N ASN A 116 -3.71 10.07 -8.18
CA ASN A 116 -2.52 10.84 -7.76
C ASN A 116 -2.16 10.64 -6.28
N SER A 117 -3.05 10.08 -5.48
CA SER A 117 -2.81 9.67 -4.09
C SER A 117 -2.06 8.33 -3.96
N GLY A 118 -1.89 7.59 -5.06
CA GLY A 118 -1.39 6.21 -5.05
C GLY A 118 -2.48 5.15 -4.86
N ASN A 119 -3.75 5.56 -4.78
CA ASN A 119 -4.88 4.63 -4.71
C ASN A 119 -5.18 4.05 -6.11
N LEU A 120 -5.16 2.72 -6.24
CA LEU A 120 -5.59 2.03 -7.44
C LEU A 120 -7.06 1.64 -7.28
N VAL A 121 -7.93 2.15 -8.14
CA VAL A 121 -9.38 2.04 -7.99
C VAL A 121 -9.98 1.34 -9.21
N LEU A 122 -10.84 0.35 -8.97
CA LEU A 122 -11.74 -0.18 -9.99
C LEU A 122 -13.09 0.52 -9.85
N ILE A 123 -13.51 1.21 -10.92
CA ILE A 123 -14.75 1.98 -10.93
C ILE A 123 -15.77 1.36 -11.88
N GLY A 124 -17.05 1.57 -11.58
CA GLY A 124 -18.16 1.23 -12.48
C GLY A 124 -18.71 2.42 -13.26
N ASN A 125 -19.84 2.20 -13.95
CA ASN A 125 -20.50 3.19 -14.83
C ASN A 125 -20.83 4.54 -14.18
N SER A 126 -21.00 4.60 -12.87
CA SER A 126 -21.32 5.83 -12.13
C SER A 126 -20.11 6.44 -11.41
N SER A 127 -18.89 6.09 -11.84
CA SER A 127 -17.62 6.46 -11.17
C SER A 127 -17.56 6.06 -9.69
N GLN A 128 -18.41 5.11 -9.27
CA GLN A 128 -18.41 4.59 -7.91
C GLN A 128 -17.30 3.55 -7.78
N PRO A 129 -16.49 3.63 -6.71
CA PRO A 129 -15.44 2.65 -6.46
C PRO A 129 -16.06 1.29 -6.10
N ILE A 130 -15.77 0.27 -6.90
CA ILE A 130 -16.14 -1.13 -6.66
C ILE A 130 -15.07 -1.84 -5.84
N TRP A 131 -13.80 -1.48 -6.08
CA TRP A 131 -12.64 -1.97 -5.35
C TRP A 131 -11.58 -0.88 -5.31
N GLN A 132 -10.76 -0.85 -4.26
CA GLN A 132 -9.63 0.08 -4.17
C GLN A 132 -8.48 -0.51 -3.34
N SER A 133 -7.24 -0.22 -3.72
CA SER A 133 -6.05 -0.72 -3.02
C SER A 133 -5.95 -0.21 -1.58
N PHE A 134 -6.44 1.01 -1.32
CA PHE A 134 -6.47 1.58 0.02
C PHE A 134 -7.30 0.78 1.03
N SER A 135 -8.26 -0.01 0.55
CA SER A 135 -9.04 -0.93 1.39
C SER A 135 -8.28 -2.22 1.75
N TYR A 136 -7.13 -2.47 1.14
CA TYR A 136 -6.31 -3.68 1.31
C TYR A 136 -4.83 -3.28 1.45
N PRO A 137 -4.43 -2.53 2.50
CA PRO A 137 -3.05 -2.12 2.67
C PRO A 137 -2.10 -3.31 2.87
N THR A 138 -0.82 -3.12 2.54
CA THR A 138 0.23 -4.12 2.77
C THR A 138 1.00 -3.82 4.05
N ASP A 139 2.14 -3.17 3.95
CA ASP A 139 3.01 -2.71 5.04
C ASP A 139 2.98 -1.18 5.17
N THR A 140 2.31 -0.49 4.23
CA THR A 140 2.36 0.96 4.08
C THR A 140 0.96 1.57 4.12
N LEU A 141 0.82 2.70 4.83
CA LEU A 141 -0.30 3.63 4.72
C LEU A 141 0.19 4.90 4.02
N LEU A 142 -0.63 5.44 3.11
CA LEU A 142 -0.35 6.72 2.43
C LEU A 142 -1.18 7.87 3.00
N SER A 143 -0.80 9.11 2.68
CA SER A 143 -1.58 10.31 3.00
C SER A 143 -3.04 10.16 2.60
N ASN A 144 -3.93 10.57 3.50
CA ASN A 144 -5.38 10.53 3.31
C ASN A 144 -5.98 9.13 3.11
N GLN A 145 -5.19 8.06 3.29
CA GLN A 145 -5.72 6.71 3.37
C GLN A 145 -6.36 6.50 4.75
N LEU A 146 -7.66 6.19 4.75
CA LEU A 146 -8.36 5.81 5.97
C LEU A 146 -7.97 4.40 6.40
N PHE A 147 -7.40 4.29 7.60
CA PHE A 147 -7.13 3.06 8.31
C PHE A 147 -8.19 2.87 9.38
N PHE A 148 -9.14 1.97 9.17
CA PHE A 148 -10.31 1.79 10.04
C PHE A 148 -10.34 0.40 10.66
N ASN A 149 -11.19 0.25 11.68
CA ASN A 149 -11.31 -0.97 12.48
C ASN A 149 -11.33 -2.26 11.62
N GLY A 150 -10.43 -3.19 11.95
CA GLY A 150 -10.27 -4.47 11.26
C GLY A 150 -9.22 -4.46 10.12
N MET A 151 -8.71 -3.30 9.73
CA MET A 151 -7.54 -3.21 8.86
C MET A 151 -6.25 -3.51 9.61
N ARG A 152 -5.27 -4.06 8.89
CA ARG A 152 -3.93 -4.27 9.41
C ARG A 152 -2.84 -3.96 8.38
N LEU A 153 -1.70 -3.50 8.86
CA LEU A 153 -0.44 -3.57 8.12
C LEU A 153 0.33 -4.81 8.54
N VAL A 154 1.06 -5.43 7.62
CA VAL A 154 1.93 -6.57 7.90
C VAL A 154 3.31 -6.25 7.36
N SER A 155 4.39 -6.45 8.11
CA SER A 155 5.76 -6.24 7.62
C SER A 155 6.19 -7.34 6.65
N GLU A 156 7.28 -7.09 5.91
CA GLU A 156 8.04 -8.22 5.36
C GLU A 156 8.60 -9.07 6.52
N PRO A 157 8.80 -10.38 6.33
CA PRO A 157 9.48 -11.20 7.32
C PRO A 157 10.89 -10.69 7.58
N ASN A 158 11.31 -10.71 8.84
CA ASN A 158 12.69 -10.43 9.22
C ASN A 158 13.61 -11.63 8.93
N SER A 159 14.88 -11.52 9.31
CA SER A 159 15.88 -12.58 9.14
C SER A 159 15.53 -13.92 9.82
N ASN A 160 14.62 -13.90 10.80
CA ASN A 160 14.13 -15.08 11.52
C ASN A 160 12.74 -15.52 11.03
N ASN A 161 12.29 -15.01 9.89
CA ASN A 161 10.99 -15.30 9.29
C ASN A 161 9.79 -14.89 10.19
N LEU A 162 10.00 -13.91 11.08
CA LEU A 162 8.94 -13.29 11.87
C LEU A 162 8.44 -12.03 11.14
N SER A 163 7.12 -11.92 10.99
CA SER A 163 6.46 -10.69 10.54
C SER A 163 5.85 -9.96 11.74
N PHE A 164 5.76 -8.64 11.64
CA PHE A 164 5.05 -7.79 12.57
C PHE A 164 3.75 -7.33 11.94
N TYR A 165 2.77 -6.95 12.75
CA TYR A 165 1.57 -6.32 12.23
C TYR A 165 1.06 -5.20 13.12
N LEU A 166 0.53 -4.17 12.47
CA LEU A 166 -0.18 -3.05 13.09
C LEU A 166 -1.67 -3.26 12.83
N GLU A 167 -2.49 -3.27 13.87
CA GLU A 167 -3.92 -3.51 13.74
C GLU A 167 -4.72 -2.31 14.25
N MET A 168 -5.69 -1.86 13.46
CA MET A 168 -6.68 -0.86 13.88
C MET A 168 -7.81 -1.54 14.63
N LYS A 169 -8.02 -1.14 15.90
CA LYS A 169 -9.14 -1.58 16.72
C LYS A 169 -9.97 -0.39 17.15
N THR A 170 -11.23 -0.63 17.48
CA THR A 170 -12.06 0.41 18.08
C THR A 170 -11.44 0.82 19.41
N GLY A 171 -11.08 2.10 19.53
CA GLY A 171 -10.44 2.70 20.70
C GLY A 171 -8.91 2.61 20.74
N ASP A 172 -8.26 1.83 19.86
CA ASP A 172 -6.81 1.63 19.96
C ASP A 172 -6.15 1.24 18.62
N VAL A 173 -4.85 1.48 18.52
CA VAL A 173 -3.99 1.00 17.44
C VAL A 173 -2.83 0.25 18.07
N VAL A 174 -2.65 -1.01 17.69
CA VAL A 174 -1.75 -1.91 18.43
C VAL A 174 -0.77 -2.57 17.48
N LEU A 175 0.49 -2.64 17.90
CA LEU A 175 1.54 -3.40 17.23
C LEU A 175 1.72 -4.77 17.88
N TYR A 176 1.90 -5.78 17.04
CA TYR A 176 2.03 -7.17 17.43
C TYR A 176 3.21 -7.87 16.76
N GLY A 177 3.91 -8.70 17.53
CA GLY A 177 4.81 -9.71 16.99
C GLY A 177 4.00 -10.88 16.45
N GLY A 178 4.27 -11.27 15.21
CA GLY A 178 3.56 -12.35 14.49
C GLY A 178 3.95 -13.77 14.91
N PHE A 179 4.13 -14.00 16.22
CA PHE A 179 4.33 -15.34 16.79
C PHE A 179 3.05 -16.18 16.65
N THR A 180 3.15 -17.49 16.89
CA THR A 180 2.00 -18.43 16.90
C THR A 180 0.83 -17.90 17.73
N THR A 181 1.16 -17.33 18.90
CA THR A 181 0.23 -16.52 19.67
C THR A 181 0.68 -15.07 19.55
N PRO A 182 -0.06 -14.22 18.80
CA PRO A 182 0.11 -12.77 18.79
C PRO A 182 0.52 -12.14 20.12
N GLN A 183 1.65 -11.45 20.16
CA GLN A 183 2.09 -10.70 21.35
C GLN A 183 2.03 -9.20 21.08
N PRO A 184 1.16 -8.42 21.76
CA PRO A 184 1.19 -6.97 21.66
C PRO A 184 2.46 -6.42 22.32
N TYR A 185 3.12 -5.47 21.66
CA TYR A 185 4.30 -4.81 22.22
C TYR A 185 4.21 -3.29 22.25
N TRP A 186 3.23 -2.70 21.55
CA TRP A 186 2.92 -1.28 21.65
C TRP A 186 1.45 -1.00 21.39
N SER A 187 0.90 0.01 22.07
CA SER A 187 -0.50 0.45 21.96
C SER A 187 -0.56 1.96 21.99
N LEU A 188 -1.36 2.53 21.07
CA LEU A 188 -1.66 3.95 20.99
C LEU A 188 -2.25 4.49 22.29
N ALA A 189 -3.10 3.71 22.97
CA ALA A 189 -3.70 4.10 24.25
C ALA A 189 -2.63 4.45 25.30
N ASN A 190 -1.50 3.71 25.30
CA ASN A 190 -0.41 3.87 26.26
C ASN A 190 0.69 4.84 25.80
N ASP A 191 0.67 5.31 24.55
CA ASP A 191 1.69 6.23 24.06
C ASP A 191 1.38 7.69 24.48
N PHE A 192 2.25 8.27 25.30
CA PHE A 192 2.08 9.63 25.84
C PHE A 192 2.45 10.75 24.87
N ARG A 193 3.03 10.42 23.71
CA ARG A 193 3.44 11.42 22.70
C ARG A 193 2.27 11.94 21.88
N LYS A 194 1.09 11.32 21.99
CA LYS A 194 -0.13 11.78 21.29
C LYS A 194 -0.65 13.06 21.94
N SER A 195 -1.06 14.00 21.11
CA SER A 195 -1.90 15.11 21.55
C SER A 195 -3.35 14.65 21.58
N ILE A 196 -4.06 14.95 22.67
CA ILE A 196 -5.48 14.64 22.84
C ILE A 196 -6.27 15.89 22.45
N ASN A 197 -7.16 15.74 21.46
CA ASN A 197 -8.07 16.78 21.00
C ASN A 197 -9.47 16.64 21.62
N GLN A 198 -9.86 15.43 22.00
CA GLN A 198 -11.12 15.11 22.65
C GLN A 198 -10.90 14.03 23.71
N GLU A 199 -11.16 14.34 24.99
CA GLU A 199 -10.87 13.43 26.11
C GLU A 199 -11.70 12.13 26.07
N ASP A 200 -12.99 12.22 25.69
CA ASP A 200 -13.91 11.07 25.66
C ASP A 200 -14.14 10.50 24.24
N GLY A 201 -13.31 10.89 23.27
CA GLY A 201 -13.45 10.44 21.89
C GLY A 201 -13.04 8.98 21.72
N VAL A 202 -13.90 8.17 21.10
CA VAL A 202 -13.57 6.77 20.76
C VAL A 202 -12.97 6.73 19.36
N ILE A 203 -11.70 6.36 19.27
CA ILE A 203 -10.97 6.23 17.99
C ILE A 203 -11.58 5.09 17.16
N THR A 204 -11.91 5.36 15.90
CA THR A 204 -12.49 4.38 14.98
C THR A 204 -11.79 4.32 13.62
N SER A 205 -11.13 5.41 13.24
CA SER A 205 -10.28 5.48 12.05
C SER A 205 -9.03 6.30 12.32
N ALA A 206 -8.03 6.14 11.45
CA ALA A 206 -6.81 6.92 11.45
C ALA A 206 -6.43 7.30 10.01
N SER A 207 -5.69 8.39 9.84
CA SER A 207 -5.15 8.81 8.55
C SER A 207 -3.90 9.66 8.74
N LEU A 208 -2.97 9.58 7.79
CA LEU A 208 -1.85 10.51 7.70
C LEU A 208 -2.36 11.81 7.05
N ILE A 209 -2.23 12.93 7.76
CA ILE A 209 -2.64 14.26 7.29
C ILE A 209 -1.48 15.23 7.48
N SER A 210 -0.92 15.71 6.37
CA SER A 210 0.28 16.55 6.37
C SER A 210 1.41 15.90 7.19
N ASN A 211 1.71 16.43 8.38
CA ASN A 211 2.78 15.99 9.27
C ASN A 211 2.33 15.21 10.50
N SER A 212 1.04 14.85 10.57
CA SER A 212 0.48 14.13 11.69
C SER A 212 -0.19 12.81 11.29
N TRP A 213 -0.10 11.84 12.20
CA TRP A 213 -0.97 10.67 12.17
C TRP A 213 -2.18 10.99 13.04
N SER A 214 -3.30 11.25 12.39
CA SER A 214 -4.53 11.72 13.01
C SER A 214 -5.51 10.57 13.23
N PHE A 215 -6.22 10.59 14.35
CA PHE A 215 -7.19 9.57 14.76
C PHE A 215 -8.57 10.19 14.96
N PHE A 216 -9.60 9.54 14.45
CA PHE A 216 -10.95 10.10 14.36
C PHE A 216 -12.02 9.21 14.99
N ASP A 217 -13.09 9.85 15.45
CA ASP A 217 -14.31 9.17 15.91
C ASP A 217 -15.21 8.72 14.72
N LEU A 218 -16.36 8.11 15.04
CA LEU A 218 -17.33 7.64 14.03
C LEU A 218 -17.89 8.77 13.15
N ASN A 219 -17.88 10.00 13.66
CA ASN A 219 -18.34 11.19 12.92
C ASN A 219 -17.19 11.87 12.15
N GLN A 220 -16.01 11.23 12.09
CA GLN A 220 -14.79 11.77 11.48
C GLN A 220 -14.28 13.04 12.18
N THR A 221 -14.57 13.20 13.47
CA THR A 221 -14.04 14.27 14.32
C THR A 221 -12.68 13.87 14.86
N LEU A 222 -11.70 14.79 14.84
CA LEU A 222 -10.36 14.53 15.34
C LEU A 222 -10.36 14.30 16.86
N VAL A 223 -9.93 13.11 17.28
CA VAL A 223 -9.86 12.69 18.69
C VAL A 223 -8.45 12.88 19.25
N SER A 224 -7.44 12.47 18.49
CA SER A 224 -6.04 12.61 18.88
C SER A 224 -5.14 12.59 17.65
N GLN A 225 -3.87 12.97 17.82
CA GLN A 225 -2.88 12.89 16.75
C GLN A 225 -1.45 12.76 17.27
N PHE A 226 -0.58 12.17 16.46
CA PHE A 226 0.87 12.23 16.63
C PHE A 226 1.50 13.15 15.60
N LEU A 227 2.39 14.05 16.02
CA LEU A 227 3.24 14.77 15.10
C LEU A 227 4.47 13.92 14.79
N PHE A 228 4.65 13.54 13.51
CA PHE A 228 5.83 12.76 13.10
C PHE A 228 6.86 13.59 12.32
N SER A 229 6.54 14.84 12.00
CA SER A 229 7.43 15.77 11.28
C SER A 229 7.15 17.23 11.66
N ASN A 230 8.16 18.09 11.59
CA ASN A 230 8.00 19.53 11.75
C ASN A 230 7.57 20.23 10.43
N ASP A 231 7.67 19.53 9.30
CA ASP A 231 7.28 20.06 7.98
C ASP A 231 5.77 19.91 7.76
N SER A 232 5.02 21.00 7.97
CA SER A 232 3.56 21.08 7.81
C SER A 232 3.12 21.46 6.39
N SER A 233 3.99 21.31 5.39
CA SER A 233 3.66 21.67 4.02
C SER A 233 2.45 20.87 3.50
N PRO A 234 1.45 21.54 2.89
CA PRO A 234 0.18 20.90 2.53
C PRO A 234 0.26 19.95 1.33
N ASN A 235 1.36 20.00 0.57
CA ASN A 235 1.55 19.23 -0.67
C ASN A 235 2.49 18.02 -0.50
N VAL A 236 2.78 17.64 0.74
CA VAL A 236 3.69 16.53 1.02
C VAL A 236 2.92 15.22 0.94
N THR A 237 3.50 14.26 0.22
CA THR A 237 3.00 12.88 0.23
C THR A 237 3.76 12.13 1.31
N THR A 238 3.06 11.74 2.36
CA THR A 238 3.60 10.98 3.48
C THR A 238 3.21 9.50 3.41
N ALA A 239 4.07 8.67 3.97
CA ALA A 239 3.84 7.25 4.14
C ALA A 239 4.21 6.82 5.56
N ALA A 240 3.40 5.96 6.18
CA ALA A 240 3.76 5.23 7.38
C ALA A 240 4.01 3.78 7.00
N VAL A 241 5.17 3.23 7.35
CA VAL A 241 5.66 1.94 6.86
C VAL A 241 6.03 1.07 8.04
N LEU A 242 5.45 -0.12 8.10
CA LEU A 242 5.81 -1.16 9.05
C LEU A 242 7.00 -1.95 8.53
N GLY A 243 8.17 -1.69 9.11
CA GLY A 243 9.41 -2.37 8.74
C GLY A 243 9.48 -3.80 9.28
N ALA A 244 10.37 -4.59 8.67
CA ALA A 244 10.75 -5.92 9.19
C ALA A 244 11.52 -5.84 10.52
N ASP A 245 11.86 -4.64 10.98
CA ASP A 245 12.42 -4.34 12.30
C ASP A 245 11.34 -4.16 13.39
N GLY A 246 10.05 -4.21 13.00
CA GLY A 246 8.92 -4.03 13.93
C GLY A 246 8.58 -2.58 14.22
N PHE A 247 9.24 -1.60 13.58
CA PHE A 247 8.91 -0.20 13.75
C PHE A 247 7.94 0.28 12.66
N ILE A 248 6.97 1.11 13.07
CA ILE A 248 6.28 2.01 12.15
C ILE A 248 7.15 3.26 12.00
N SER A 249 7.65 3.47 10.78
CA SER A 249 8.43 4.65 10.40
C SER A 249 7.64 5.54 9.46
N PHE A 250 7.71 6.86 9.66
CA PHE A 250 7.04 7.83 8.80
C PHE A 250 8.02 8.39 7.78
N TYR A 251 7.57 8.60 6.56
CA TYR A 251 8.37 9.13 5.45
C TYR A 251 7.63 10.27 4.79
N ASN A 252 8.33 11.36 4.54
CA ASN A 252 7.99 12.29 3.47
C ASN A 252 8.56 11.69 2.18
N LEU A 253 7.71 11.28 1.24
CA LEU A 253 8.15 10.60 0.03
C LEU A 253 8.94 11.50 -0.93
N GLN A 254 9.00 12.81 -0.67
CA GLN A 254 9.88 13.74 -1.38
C GLN A 254 11.20 13.98 -0.64
N ASN A 255 11.20 14.02 0.69
CA ASN A 255 12.33 14.49 1.51
C ASN A 255 12.98 13.43 2.41
N GLY A 256 12.47 12.19 2.40
CA GLY A 256 13.02 11.06 3.16
C GLY A 256 12.28 10.75 4.47
N ALA A 257 12.94 9.99 5.35
CA ALA A 257 12.36 9.54 6.62
C ALA A 257 12.13 10.72 7.59
N GLY A 258 10.99 10.68 8.27
CA GLY A 258 10.71 11.55 9.41
C GLY A 258 11.50 11.13 10.65
N PRO A 259 11.66 12.04 11.62
CA PRO A 259 12.43 11.78 12.85
C PRO A 259 11.78 10.77 13.79
N ILE A 260 10.48 10.51 13.67
CA ILE A 260 9.73 9.66 14.60
C ILE A 260 9.60 8.24 14.07
N LYS A 261 9.82 7.28 14.98
CA LYS A 261 9.44 5.89 14.86
C LYS A 261 8.56 5.47 16.03
N ILE A 262 7.78 4.42 15.81
CA ILE A 262 6.92 3.80 16.81
C ILE A 262 7.22 2.30 16.85
N PRO A 263 7.56 1.71 18.01
CA PRO A 263 7.77 2.37 19.32
C PRO A 263 8.94 3.35 19.34
N GLU A 264 9.08 4.15 20.42
CA GLU A 264 10.19 5.12 20.54
C GLU A 264 11.53 4.46 20.87
N ASP A 265 11.52 3.51 21.81
CA ASP A 265 12.72 2.81 22.28
C ASP A 265 13.03 1.63 21.36
N GLU A 266 14.30 1.51 20.98
CA GLU A 266 14.80 0.40 20.17
C GLU A 266 14.59 -0.96 20.85
N CYS A 267 14.56 -1.00 22.18
CA CYS A 267 14.32 -2.22 22.97
C CYS A 267 12.84 -2.62 23.07
N SER A 268 11.92 -1.80 22.53
CA SER A 268 10.48 -2.04 22.63
C SER A 268 9.92 -2.88 21.49
N THR A 269 10.74 -3.25 20.49
CA THR A 269 10.34 -4.25 19.51
C THR A 269 10.72 -5.65 20.01
N PRO A 270 9.88 -6.67 19.75
CA PRO A 270 10.19 -8.04 20.15
C PRO A 270 11.51 -8.49 19.50
N GLU A 271 12.46 -8.90 20.33
CA GLU A 271 13.61 -9.65 19.84
C GLU A 271 13.15 -11.03 19.34
N PRO A 272 13.82 -11.59 18.31
CA PRO A 272 13.54 -12.91 17.78
C PRO A 272 13.61 -14.06 18.80
#